data_AF-A0A443VCQ0-F1
#
_entry.id   AF-A0A443VCQ0-F1
#
_cell.length_a   1.000
_cell.length_b   1.000
_cell.length_c   1.000
_cell.angle_alpha   90.00
_cell.angle_beta   90.00
_cell.angle_gamma   90.00
#
_symmetry.space_group_name_H-M   'P 1'
#
loop_
_entity.id
_entity.type
_entity.pdbx_description
1 polymer ?
#
loop_
_entity_poly.entity_id
_entity_poly.type
_entity_poly.pdbx_seq_one_letter_code
_entity_poly.pdbx_strand_id
1 'polypeptide(L)'
;MDSLSLGANIIGPSKGAFKDLADEGICIVYDDLNELRNIKERFSGINNSAIQLFVDKHSWDGFATKISGLINSSIKEKSKHE
;
A
#
# COMPACT_ATOMS: atom_id res chain seq x y z
N MET A 1 3.68 3.92 -4.29
CA MET A 1 2.64 3.37 -5.18
C MET A 1 3.18 3.23 -6.60
N ASP A 2 3.58 4.31 -7.27
CA ASP A 2 4.04 4.22 -8.68
C ASP A 2 5.17 3.21 -8.92
N SER A 3 6.24 3.27 -8.13
CA SER A 3 7.33 2.30 -8.23
C SER A 3 6.86 0.87 -7.95
N LEU A 4 5.93 0.68 -7.02
CA LEU A 4 5.36 -0.62 -6.68
C LEU A 4 4.50 -1.17 -7.84
N SER A 5 3.68 -0.32 -8.45
CA SER A 5 2.87 -0.65 -9.63
C SER A 5 3.72 -0.99 -10.86
N LEU A 6 4.95 -0.46 -10.93
CA LEU A 6 5.94 -0.77 -11.97
C LEU A 6 6.78 -2.02 -11.64
N GLY A 7 6.48 -2.72 -10.55
CA GLY A 7 7.19 -3.93 -10.14
C GLY A 7 8.55 -3.70 -9.47
N ALA A 8 8.82 -2.48 -8.98
CA ALA A 8 10.04 -2.21 -8.24
C ALA A 8 9.96 -2.79 -6.82
N ASN A 9 11.05 -3.40 -6.38
CA ASN A 9 11.20 -3.80 -4.99
C ASN A 9 11.51 -2.58 -4.13
N ILE A 10 10.63 -2.28 -3.18
CA ILE A 10 10.72 -1.07 -2.37
C ILE A 10 11.53 -1.34 -1.10
N ILE A 11 12.46 -0.42 -0.80
CA ILE A 11 13.18 -0.36 0.47
C ILE A 11 12.90 0.99 1.12
N GLY A 12 12.53 0.98 2.40
CA GLY A 12 12.31 2.20 3.17
C GLY A 12 12.71 2.08 4.64
N PRO A 13 12.77 3.18 5.40
CA PRO A 13 13.00 3.11 6.84
C PRO A 13 11.83 2.43 7.55
N SER A 14 12.07 1.78 8.69
CA SER A 14 11.06 1.11 9.55
C SER A 14 10.15 2.10 10.30
N LYS A 15 9.54 3.04 9.57
CA LYS A 15 8.72 4.13 10.12
C LYS A 15 7.58 4.50 9.17
N GLY A 16 6.44 4.89 9.75
CA GLY A 16 5.26 5.34 9.02
C GLY A 16 4.77 4.30 8.00
N ALA A 17 4.36 4.76 6.82
CA ALA A 17 3.79 3.91 5.78
C ALA A 17 4.69 2.74 5.37
N PHE A 18 6.02 2.87 5.41
CA PHE A 18 6.91 1.76 5.08
C PHE A 18 6.84 0.62 6.11
N LYS A 19 6.64 0.95 7.39
CA LYS A 19 6.46 -0.06 8.43
C LYS A 19 5.14 -0.81 8.20
N ASP A 20 4.06 -0.08 7.99
CA ASP A 20 2.73 -0.65 7.75
C ASP A 20 2.75 -1.56 6.49
N LEU A 21 3.40 -1.11 5.42
CA LEU A 21 3.55 -1.89 4.18
C LEU A 21 4.47 -3.11 4.35
N ALA A 22 5.48 -3.04 5.21
CA ALA A 22 6.34 -4.18 5.51
C ALA A 22 5.60 -5.27 6.29
N ASP A 23 4.71 -4.88 7.22
CA ASP A 23 3.84 -5.82 7.94
C ASP A 23 2.88 -6.55 6.99
N GLU A 24 2.48 -5.91 5.89
CA GLU A 24 1.70 -6.52 4.80
C GLU A 24 2.58 -7.30 3.78
N GLY A 25 3.91 -7.36 3.98
CA GLY A 25 4.84 -8.06 3.10
C GLY A 25 5.07 -7.37 1.74
N ILE A 26 4.76 -6.08 1.64
CA ILE A 26 4.81 -5.29 0.39
C ILE A 26 6.19 -4.67 0.15
N CYS A 27 6.93 -4.32 1.21
CA CYS A 27 8.25 -3.73 1.09
C CYS A 27 9.22 -4.23 2.18
N ILE A 28 10.51 -3.99 1.96
CA ILE A 28 11.55 -4.28 2.95
C ILE A 28 11.86 -3.01 3.73
N VAL A 29 11.99 -3.13 5.06
CA VAL A 29 12.39 -2.03 5.93
C VAL A 29 13.78 -2.23 6.52
N TYR A 30 14.40 -1.12 6.90
CA TYR A 30 15.64 -1.06 7.67
C TYR A 30 15.49 -0.09 8.85
N ASP A 31 16.14 -0.39 9.98
CA ASP A 31 16.20 0.52 11.13
C ASP A 31 17.46 1.40 11.03
N ASP A 32 18.56 0.85 10.53
CA ASP A 32 19.83 1.55 10.33
C ASP A 32 20.40 1.39 8.91
N LEU A 33 21.15 2.39 8.44
CA LEU A 33 21.73 2.39 7.10
C LEU A 33 22.77 1.29 6.88
N ASN A 34 23.42 0.78 7.93
CA ASN A 34 24.38 -0.31 7.81
C ASN A 34 23.73 -1.62 7.35
N GLU A 35 22.43 -1.81 7.61
CA GLU A 35 21.68 -2.97 7.14
C GLU A 35 21.50 -3.02 5.62
N LEU A 36 21.58 -1.86 4.96
CA LEU A 36 21.42 -1.76 3.50
C LEU A 36 22.47 -2.55 2.73
N ARG A 37 23.65 -2.78 3.31
CA ARG A 37 24.73 -3.54 2.64
C ARG A 37 24.31 -4.98 2.29
N ASN A 38 23.52 -5.62 3.15
CA ASN A 38 23.10 -7.02 2.99
C ASN A 38 21.65 -7.15 2.53
N ILE A 39 20.96 -6.03 2.25
CA ILE A 39 19.52 -6.03 1.99
C ILE A 39 19.14 -6.76 0.70
N LYS A 40 20.08 -6.92 -0.23
CA LYS A 40 19.85 -7.63 -1.50
C LYS A 40 19.44 -9.10 -1.30
N GLU A 41 19.92 -9.73 -0.22
CA GLU A 41 19.59 -11.12 0.10
C GLU A 41 18.12 -11.27 0.52
N ARG A 42 17.53 -10.21 1.09
CA ARG A 42 16.13 -10.16 1.54
C ARG A 42 15.12 -10.04 0.38
N PHE A 43 15.55 -9.71 -0.84
CA PHE A 43 14.65 -9.63 -2.00
C PHE A 43 14.12 -10.99 -2.46
N SER A 44 14.78 -12.08 -2.09
CA SER A 44 14.39 -13.45 -2.49
C SER A 44 13.04 -13.90 -1.92
N GLY A 45 12.45 -13.15 -0.98
CA GLY A 45 11.17 -13.46 -0.33
C GLY A 45 10.00 -12.54 -0.72
N ILE A 46 10.16 -11.61 -1.66
CA ILE A 46 9.08 -10.69 -2.04
C ILE A 46 8.04 -11.41 -2.91
N ASN A 47 6.79 -11.43 -2.44
CA ASN A 47 5.68 -12.05 -3.16
C ASN A 47 5.06 -11.05 -4.16
N ASN A 48 5.50 -11.11 -5.42
CA ASN A 48 4.99 -10.25 -6.48
C ASN A 48 3.47 -10.34 -6.69
N SER A 49 2.86 -11.51 -6.46
CA SER A 49 1.40 -11.67 -6.57
C SER A 49 0.66 -10.94 -5.46
N ALA A 50 1.20 -10.96 -4.23
CA ALA A 50 0.64 -10.19 -3.11
C ALA A 50 0.76 -8.68 -3.37
N ILE A 51 1.88 -8.23 -3.94
CA ILE A 51 2.07 -6.84 -4.35
C ILE A 51 1.06 -6.42 -5.42
N GLN A 52 0.84 -7.24 -6.44
CA GLN A 52 -0.12 -6.91 -7.49
C GLN A 52 -1.54 -6.79 -6.93
N LEU A 53 -1.95 -7.74 -6.09
CA LEU A 53 -3.25 -7.69 -5.40
C LEU A 53 -3.39 -6.44 -4.55
N PHE A 54 -2.32 -6.02 -3.86
CA PHE A 54 -2.31 -4.80 -3.07
C PHE A 54 -2.50 -3.56 -3.95
N VAL A 55 -1.74 -3.45 -5.05
CA VAL A 55 -1.84 -2.32 -5.98
C VAL A 55 -3.25 -2.23 -6.57
N ASP A 56 -3.83 -3.35 -7.00
CA ASP A 56 -5.17 -3.38 -7.58
C ASP A 56 -6.24 -2.94 -6.56
N LYS A 57 -6.13 -3.42 -5.31
CA LYS A 57 -7.04 -3.08 -4.21
C LYS A 57 -6.93 -1.62 -3.78
N HIS A 58 -5.71 -1.06 -3.80
CA HIS A 58 -5.42 0.31 -3.38
C HIS A 58 -5.27 1.26 -4.56
N SER A 59 -5.87 0.92 -5.71
CA SER A 59 -5.91 1.73 -6.92
C SER A 59 -6.76 2.99 -6.76
N TRP A 60 -6.54 3.96 -7.67
CA TRP A 60 -7.36 5.17 -7.74
C TRP A 60 -8.83 4.87 -8.01
N ASP A 61 -9.13 3.85 -8.83
CA ASP A 61 -10.49 3.44 -9.12
C ASP A 61 -11.18 2.86 -7.86
N GLY A 62 -10.45 2.04 -7.09
CA GLY A 62 -10.92 1.53 -5.81
C GLY A 62 -11.20 2.65 -4.80
N PHE A 63 -10.30 3.62 -4.72
CA PHE A 63 -10.49 4.81 -3.88
C PHE A 63 -11.71 5.63 -4.32
N ALA A 64 -11.80 5.98 -5.61
CA ALA A 64 -12.90 6.78 -6.16
C ALA A 64 -14.25 6.11 -5.90
N THR A 65 -14.36 4.80 -6.19
CA THR A 65 -15.58 4.02 -5.95
C THR A 65 -16.02 4.08 -4.48
N LYS A 66 -15.08 3.89 -3.54
CA LYS A 66 -15.35 3.92 -2.11
C LYS A 66 -15.82 5.30 -1.66
N ILE A 67 -15.13 6.37 -2.08
CA ILE A 67 -15.49 7.74 -1.72
C ILE A 67 -16.83 8.14 -2.32
N SER A 68 -17.09 7.84 -3.59
CA SER A 68 -18.39 8.10 -4.23
C SER A 68 -19.52 7.38 -3.50
N GLY A 69 -19.32 6.13 -3.07
CA GLY A 69 -20.29 5.38 -2.26
C GLY A 69 -20.60 6.06 -0.92
N LEU A 70 -19.59 6.56 -0.22
CA LEU A 70 -19.75 7.26 1.06
C LEU A 70 -20.48 8.60 0.90
N ILE A 71 -20.13 9.36 -0.14
CA ILE A 71 -20.80 10.63 -0.46
C ILE A 71 -22.28 10.38 -0.75
N ASN A 72 -22.59 9.42 -1.62
CA ASN A 72 -23.97 9.09 -1.99
C ASN A 72 -24.79 8.58 -0.81
N SER A 73 -24.17 7.80 0.09
CA SER A 73 -24.82 7.33 1.32
C SER A 73 -25.16 8.48 2.26
N SER A 74 -24.20 9.38 2.47
CA SER A 74 -24.39 10.59 3.29
C SER A 74 -25.51 11.49 2.76
N ILE A 75 -25.62 11.64 1.44
CA ILE A 75 -26.69 12.41 0.80
C ILE A 75 -28.05 11.75 1.05
N LYS A 76 -28.16 10.44 0.84
CA LYS A 76 -29.41 9.68 1.07
C LYS A 76 -29.88 9.74 2.52
N GLU A 77 -28.96 9.73 3.48
CA GLU A 77 -29.32 9.87 4.90
C GLU A 77 -29.86 11.26 5.22
N LYS A 78 -29.29 12.32 4.65
CA LYS A 78 -29.80 13.69 4.82
C LYS A 78 -31.22 13.86 4.25
N SER A 79 -31.50 13.33 3.07
CA SER A 79 -32.82 13.43 2.44
C SER A 79 -33.93 12.61 3.10
N LYS A 80 -33.63 11.74 4.07
CA LYS A 80 -34.63 11.00 4.86
C LYS A 80 -35.16 11.78 6.07
N HIS A 81 -34.48 12.86 6.43
CA HIS A 81 -34.79 13.68 7.61
C HIS A 81 -35.35 15.07 7.24
N GLU A 82 -35.65 15.30 5.95
CA GLU A 82 -36.42 16.43 5.41
C GLU A 82 -37.80 15.96 4.96
#